data_AF-A0A8S9PXZ7-F1
#
_entry.id   AF-A0A8S9PXZ7-F1
#
_cell.length_a   1.000
_cell.length_b   1.000
_cell.length_c   1.000
_cell.angle_alpha   90.00
_cell.angle_beta   90.00
_cell.angle_gamma   90.00
#
_symmetry.space_group_name_H-M   'P 1'
#
loop_
_entity.id
_entity.type
_entity.pdbx_description
1 polymer ?
#
loop_
_entity_poly.entity_id
_entity_poly.type
_entity_poly.pdbx_seq_one_letter_code
_entity_poly.pdbx_strand_id
1 'polypeptide(L)'
;MAMYVLYESSSGYALFDVHGLNEIGQNVEAVQSSVSDLAQFRQVVKLTAFHPWQTAQDALNQINAVSEGFMSEELRSFLELNLPKVEEGVEPKFSLGVSDPKLGSCISEATKIPCQSNEFVQELLRGVRQHFDSFINDLKPGGFEKAQQGLAHSYNSSSADFGEKLRGQVEERLDSLHNVYAMEEVLEGIALSPVLDEEIVDASGEEIDEEEAPDDVE
;
A
#
# COMPACT_ATOMS: atom_id res chain seq x y z
N MET A 1 2.93 17.38 -17.20
CA MET A 1 3.05 17.33 -15.73
C MET A 1 3.30 15.87 -15.40
N ALA A 2 4.34 15.55 -14.64
CA ALA A 2 4.60 14.16 -14.23
C ALA A 2 3.56 13.72 -13.19
N MET A 3 3.38 12.42 -13.00
CA MET A 3 2.51 11.90 -11.94
C MET A 3 3.18 10.68 -11.34
N TYR A 4 3.21 10.65 -10.02
CA TYR A 4 3.59 9.48 -9.27
C TYR A 4 2.35 8.91 -8.59
N VAL A 5 2.36 7.62 -8.26
CA VAL A 5 1.29 6.97 -7.50
C VAL A 5 1.93 6.25 -6.33
N LEU A 6 1.46 6.57 -5.12
CA LEU A 6 1.82 5.88 -3.88
C LEU A 6 0.93 4.65 -3.74
N TYR A 7 1.54 3.49 -3.55
CA TYR A 7 0.86 2.24 -3.24
C TYR A 7 1.34 1.73 -1.88
N GLU A 8 0.41 1.68 -0.93
CA GLU A 8 0.62 1.12 0.40
C GLU A 8 0.24 -0.37 0.41
N SER A 9 1.15 -1.23 0.86
CA SER A 9 0.96 -2.69 0.83
C SER A 9 1.38 -3.35 2.14
N SER A 10 1.02 -4.63 2.31
CA SER A 10 1.48 -5.45 3.43
C SER A 10 2.99 -5.66 3.49
N SER A 11 3.70 -5.39 2.40
CA SER A 11 5.15 -5.60 2.30
C SER A 11 5.96 -4.31 2.28
N GLY A 12 5.34 -3.14 2.16
CA GLY A 12 6.05 -1.86 2.08
C GLY A 12 5.26 -0.74 1.44
N TYR A 13 5.88 0.45 1.41
CA TYR A 13 5.48 1.55 0.54
C TYR A 13 6.15 1.41 -0.83
N ALA A 14 5.37 1.55 -1.89
CA ALA A 14 5.86 1.57 -3.27
C ALA A 14 5.47 2.87 -3.96
N LEU A 15 6.38 3.41 -4.76
CA LEU A 15 6.15 4.60 -5.56
C LEU A 15 6.31 4.25 -7.04
N PHE A 16 5.29 4.55 -7.83
CA PHE A 16 5.27 4.30 -9.27
C PHE A 16 5.27 5.61 -10.04
N ASP A 17 6.06 5.72 -11.12
CA ASP A 17 5.97 6.80 -12.10
C ASP A 17 4.96 6.41 -13.18
N VAL A 18 4.04 7.31 -13.50
CA VAL A 18 3.00 7.11 -14.52
C VAL A 18 3.46 7.73 -15.84
N HIS A 19 3.72 6.86 -16.81
CA HIS A 19 4.09 7.24 -18.17
C HIS A 19 2.87 7.33 -19.10
N GLY A 20 3.06 7.96 -20.27
CA GLY A 20 2.02 8.01 -21.30
C GLY A 20 0.87 8.99 -21.03
N LEU A 21 0.88 9.72 -19.91
CA LEU A 21 -0.18 10.67 -19.55
C LEU A 21 -0.45 11.75 -20.60
N ASN A 22 0.57 12.17 -21.34
CA ASN A 22 0.41 13.16 -22.40
C ASN A 22 -0.29 12.59 -23.65
N GLU A 23 -0.23 11.27 -23.86
CA GLU A 23 -0.77 10.58 -25.04
C GLU A 23 -2.17 10.03 -24.76
N ILE A 24 -2.39 9.49 -23.55
CA ILE A 24 -3.62 8.82 -23.13
C ILE A 24 -4.57 9.80 -22.42
N GLY A 25 -4.04 10.87 -21.81
CA GLY A 25 -4.78 11.69 -20.86
C GLY A 25 -5.12 10.92 -19.57
N GLN A 26 -5.87 11.53 -18.65
CA GLN A 26 -6.44 10.83 -17.49
C GLN A 26 -7.68 10.00 -17.91
N ASN A 27 -7.51 9.09 -18.87
CA ASN A 27 -8.58 8.25 -19.40
C ASN A 27 -8.65 6.90 -18.65
N VAL A 28 -9.71 6.74 -17.88
CA VAL A 28 -10.01 5.57 -17.04
C VAL A 28 -10.14 4.29 -17.89
N GLU A 29 -10.85 4.34 -19.02
CA GLU A 29 -11.11 3.17 -19.89
C GLU A 29 -9.82 2.63 -20.53
N ALA A 30 -8.91 3.53 -20.88
CA ALA A 30 -7.61 3.17 -21.46
C ALA A 30 -6.73 2.47 -20.42
N VAL A 31 -6.70 2.96 -19.18
CA VAL A 31 -5.99 2.30 -18.08
C VAL A 31 -6.61 0.93 -17.82
N GLN A 32 -7.93 0.84 -17.66
CA GLN A 32 -8.64 -0.43 -17.45
C GLN A 32 -8.27 -1.50 -18.48
N SER A 33 -8.21 -1.10 -19.76
CA SER A 33 -7.83 -2.00 -20.85
C SER A 33 -6.38 -2.48 -20.75
N SER A 34 -5.46 -1.60 -20.33
CA SER A 34 -4.04 -1.97 -20.14
C SER A 34 -3.81 -2.89 -18.94
N VAL A 35 -4.64 -2.79 -17.89
CA VAL A 35 -4.47 -3.57 -16.65
C VAL A 35 -4.64 -5.06 -16.88
N SER A 36 -5.41 -5.50 -17.87
CA SER A 36 -5.56 -6.94 -18.16
C SER A 36 -4.28 -7.60 -18.69
N ASP A 37 -3.30 -6.82 -19.16
CA ASP A 37 -2.05 -7.31 -19.75
C ASP A 37 -0.84 -6.68 -19.03
N LEU A 38 -0.07 -7.49 -18.32
CA LEU A 38 1.10 -7.02 -17.57
C LEU A 38 2.11 -6.25 -18.43
N ALA A 39 2.37 -6.72 -19.66
CA ALA A 39 3.36 -6.09 -20.54
C ALA A 39 2.90 -4.70 -21.01
N GLN A 40 1.60 -4.51 -21.19
CA GLN A 40 1.00 -3.20 -21.48
C GLN A 40 1.00 -2.33 -20.23
N PHE A 41 0.59 -2.87 -19.08
CA PHE A 41 0.52 -2.12 -17.84
C PHE A 41 1.89 -1.60 -17.37
N ARG A 42 2.97 -2.39 -17.54
CA ARG A 42 4.36 -1.95 -17.29
C ARG A 42 4.84 -0.79 -18.17
N GLN A 43 4.15 -0.51 -19.28
CA GLN A 43 4.43 0.68 -20.08
C GLN A 43 3.75 1.92 -19.52
N VAL A 44 2.62 1.73 -18.80
CA VAL A 44 1.84 2.80 -18.16
C VAL A 44 2.45 3.18 -16.81
N VAL A 45 2.87 2.19 -16.00
CA VAL A 45 3.47 2.46 -14.69
C VAL A 45 4.82 1.77 -14.55
N LYS A 46 5.77 2.45 -13.90
CA LYS A 46 7.08 1.88 -13.55
C LYS A 46 7.39 2.10 -12.09
N LEU A 47 7.86 1.05 -11.43
CA LEU A 47 8.35 1.15 -10.06
C LEU A 47 9.55 2.11 -10.01
N THR A 48 9.45 3.14 -9.19
CA THR A 48 10.51 4.12 -8.94
C THR A 48 11.24 3.83 -7.65
N ALA A 49 10.48 3.50 -6.59
CA ALA A 49 11.03 3.21 -5.28
C ALA A 49 10.15 2.19 -4.56
N PHE A 50 10.78 1.37 -3.72
CA PHE A 50 10.12 0.45 -2.83
C PHE A 50 10.83 0.51 -1.47
N HIS A 51 10.06 0.66 -0.41
CA HIS A 51 10.51 0.70 0.97
C HIS A 51 9.84 -0.43 1.74
N PRO A 52 10.53 -1.58 1.91
CA PRO A 52 9.97 -2.72 2.61
C PRO A 52 9.89 -2.47 4.11
N TRP A 53 8.91 -3.09 4.77
CA TRP A 53 8.84 -3.09 6.23
C TRP A 53 9.99 -3.90 6.82
N GLN A 54 10.56 -3.40 7.90
CA GLN A 54 11.62 -4.12 8.62
C GLN A 54 11.05 -5.09 9.65
N THR A 55 9.87 -4.79 10.21
CA THR A 55 9.22 -5.62 11.23
C THR A 55 7.70 -5.67 11.02
N ALA A 56 7.05 -6.72 11.53
CA ALA A 56 5.59 -6.84 11.49
C ALA A 56 4.88 -5.73 12.28
N GLN A 57 5.49 -5.28 13.39
CA GLN A 57 4.95 -4.18 14.19
C GLN A 57 4.99 -2.86 13.42
N ASP A 58 6.09 -2.59 12.70
CA ASP A 58 6.19 -1.42 11.85
C ASP A 58 5.12 -1.48 10.74
N ALA A 59 5.01 -2.60 10.02
CA ALA A 59 3.97 -2.82 9.02
C ALA A 59 2.56 -2.49 9.54
N LEU A 60 2.22 -2.98 10.73
CA LEU A 60 0.93 -2.71 11.39
C LEU A 60 0.76 -1.22 11.73
N ASN A 61 1.78 -0.58 12.29
CA ASN A 61 1.75 0.84 12.64
C ASN A 61 1.55 1.73 11.41
N GLN A 62 2.30 1.47 10.33
CA GLN A 62 2.20 2.23 9.09
C GLN A 62 0.81 2.10 8.47
N ILE A 63 0.25 0.88 8.47
CA ILE A 63 -1.05 0.60 7.85
C ILE A 63 -2.20 1.16 8.69
N ASN A 64 -2.10 1.13 10.02
CA ASN A 64 -3.05 1.82 10.90
C ASN A 64 -3.04 3.33 10.66
N ALA A 65 -1.85 3.95 10.60
CA ALA A 65 -1.72 5.39 10.35
C ALA A 65 -2.34 5.79 9.01
N VAL A 66 -2.01 5.07 7.94
CA VAL A 66 -2.54 5.31 6.59
C VAL A 66 -4.07 5.11 6.55
N SER A 67 -4.58 4.08 7.22
CA SER A 67 -6.03 3.79 7.29
C SER A 67 -6.82 4.91 7.97
N GLU A 68 -6.21 5.60 8.91
CA GLU A 68 -6.80 6.77 9.56
C GLU A 68 -6.55 8.09 8.79
N GLY A 69 -5.84 8.03 7.66
CA GLY A 69 -5.47 9.17 6.83
C GLY A 69 -4.37 10.03 7.43
N PHE A 70 -3.53 9.46 8.31
CA PHE A 70 -2.36 10.11 8.88
C PHE A 70 -1.10 9.76 8.10
N MET A 71 -0.26 10.77 7.89
CA MET A 71 1.07 10.57 7.32
C MET A 71 2.07 10.36 8.47
N SER A 72 2.69 9.17 8.52
CA SER A 72 3.80 8.89 9.44
C SER A 72 5.08 9.63 9.05
N GLU A 73 6.03 9.75 9.97
CA GLU A 73 7.36 10.31 9.67
C GLU A 73 8.11 9.47 8.63
N GLU A 74 7.87 8.17 8.63
CA GLU A 74 8.46 7.23 7.68
C GLU A 74 7.90 7.42 6.27
N LEU A 75 6.57 7.52 6.12
CA LEU A 75 5.95 7.84 4.84
C LEU A 75 6.44 9.20 4.32
N ARG A 76 6.55 10.20 5.20
CA ARG A 76 7.09 11.50 4.83
C ARG A 76 8.52 11.39 4.30
N SER A 77 9.39 10.69 5.02
CA SER A 77 10.79 10.49 4.65
C SER A 77 10.92 9.76 3.31
N PHE A 78 10.09 8.72 3.11
CA PHE A 78 10.02 7.98 1.85
C PHE A 78 9.61 8.88 0.68
N LEU A 79 8.60 9.73 0.83
CA LEU A 79 8.16 10.66 -0.21
C LEU A 79 9.21 11.73 -0.53
N GLU A 80 9.79 12.37 0.50
CA GLU A 80 10.80 13.42 0.33
C GLU A 80 12.10 12.89 -0.30
N LEU A 81 12.44 11.63 -0.07
CA LEU A 81 13.62 10.97 -0.65
C LEU A 81 13.43 10.65 -2.14
N ASN A 82 12.23 10.21 -2.53
CA ASN A 82 11.99 9.60 -3.84
C ASN A 82 11.27 10.51 -4.84
N LEU A 83 10.69 11.62 -4.40
CA LEU A 83 10.01 12.59 -5.28
C LEU A 83 10.89 13.82 -5.59
N PRO A 84 10.61 14.52 -6.71
CA PRO A 84 11.25 15.79 -7.00
C PRO A 84 11.01 16.80 -5.86
N LYS A 85 12.05 17.53 -5.46
CA LYS A 85 11.94 18.54 -4.40
C LYS A 85 10.95 19.63 -4.79
N VAL A 86 10.06 19.97 -3.86
CA VAL A 86 9.16 21.11 -3.98
C VAL A 86 9.89 22.37 -3.53
N GLU A 87 10.04 23.34 -4.44
CA GLU A 87 10.64 24.64 -4.13
C GLU A 87 9.55 25.65 -3.71
N GLU A 88 9.81 26.41 -2.65
CA GLU A 88 8.86 27.40 -2.15
C GLU A 88 8.62 28.49 -3.21
N GLY A 89 7.34 28.74 -3.53
CA GLY A 89 6.94 29.73 -4.54
C GLY A 89 7.01 29.25 -5.99
N VAL A 90 7.41 28.00 -6.23
CA VAL A 90 7.38 27.36 -7.56
C VAL A 90 6.31 26.29 -7.59
N GLU A 91 5.40 26.36 -8.55
CA GLU A 91 4.37 25.34 -8.73
C GLU A 91 5.02 24.00 -9.14
N PRO A 92 4.81 22.91 -8.38
CA PRO A 92 5.37 21.61 -8.70
C PRO A 92 4.90 21.12 -10.06
N LYS A 93 5.81 20.64 -10.90
CA LYS A 93 5.50 20.08 -12.23
C LYS A 93 5.09 18.61 -12.19
N PHE A 94 4.77 18.10 -11.00
CA PHE A 94 4.35 16.73 -10.75
C PHE A 94 3.18 16.70 -9.75
N SER A 95 2.44 15.60 -9.71
CA SER A 95 1.44 15.31 -8.68
C SER A 95 1.58 13.90 -8.13
N LEU A 96 1.04 13.67 -6.93
CA LEU A 96 1.01 12.37 -6.26
C LEU A 96 -0.42 11.82 -6.24
N GLY A 97 -0.63 10.67 -6.86
CA GLY A 97 -1.83 9.86 -6.74
C GLY A 97 -1.82 9.08 -5.44
N VAL A 98 -2.88 9.19 -4.65
CA VAL A 98 -3.07 8.46 -3.39
C VAL A 98 -4.42 7.74 -3.36
N SER A 99 -4.46 6.64 -2.61
CA SER A 99 -5.66 5.82 -2.42
C SER A 99 -6.76 6.56 -1.64
N ASP A 100 -6.39 7.31 -0.60
CA ASP A 100 -7.33 8.03 0.26
C ASP A 100 -7.17 9.57 0.18
N PRO A 101 -8.26 10.34 -0.03
CA PRO A 101 -8.20 11.81 -0.09
C PRO A 101 -7.76 12.51 1.21
N LYS A 102 -8.07 11.94 2.39
CA LYS A 102 -7.68 12.50 3.68
C LYS A 102 -6.17 12.39 3.87
N LEU A 103 -5.60 11.23 3.53
CA LEU A 103 -4.15 11.05 3.48
C LEU A 103 -3.50 12.05 2.51
N GLY A 104 -4.05 12.20 1.31
CA GLY A 104 -3.55 13.17 0.33
C GLY A 104 -3.57 14.61 0.83
N SER A 105 -4.59 14.98 1.59
CA SER A 105 -4.69 16.30 2.23
C SER A 105 -3.58 16.47 3.28
N CYS A 106 -3.38 15.47 4.14
CA CYS A 106 -2.33 15.47 5.16
C CYS A 106 -0.92 15.59 4.54
N ILE A 107 -0.64 14.81 3.49
CA ILE A 107 0.64 14.87 2.76
C ILE A 107 0.82 16.26 2.14
N SER A 108 -0.20 16.79 1.46
CA SER A 108 -0.12 18.07 0.77
C SER A 108 0.13 19.23 1.75
N GLU A 109 -0.49 19.21 2.92
CA GLU A 109 -0.29 20.23 3.95
C GLU A 109 1.13 20.22 4.50
N ALA A 110 1.67 19.02 4.78
CA ALA A 110 2.97 18.84 5.39
C ALA A 110 4.16 19.03 4.43
N THR A 111 4.03 18.56 3.19
CA THR A 111 5.15 18.48 2.22
C THR A 111 5.03 19.45 1.06
N LYS A 112 3.84 20.06 0.87
CA LYS A 112 3.49 20.88 -0.31
C LYS A 112 3.46 20.10 -1.63
N ILE A 113 3.53 18.76 -1.58
CA ILE A 113 3.35 17.90 -2.74
C ILE A 113 1.86 17.90 -3.12
N PRO A 114 1.49 18.28 -4.36
CA PRO A 114 0.09 18.30 -4.76
C PRO A 114 -0.42 16.86 -4.92
N CYS A 115 -1.36 16.48 -4.06
CA CYS A 115 -1.98 15.16 -4.10
C CYS A 115 -3.31 15.15 -4.85
N GLN A 116 -3.64 14.02 -5.45
CA GLN A 116 -4.91 13.77 -6.11
C GLN A 116 -5.39 12.36 -5.78
N SER A 117 -6.70 12.24 -5.56
CA SER A 117 -7.38 10.96 -5.41
C SER A 117 -8.66 11.03 -6.21
N ASN A 118 -8.67 10.36 -7.36
CA ASN A 118 -9.78 10.36 -8.32
C ASN A 118 -9.86 8.97 -8.98
N GLU A 119 -10.91 8.73 -9.77
CA GLU A 119 -11.15 7.44 -10.42
C GLU A 119 -9.96 6.96 -11.27
N PHE A 120 -9.26 7.88 -11.92
CA PHE A 120 -8.07 7.55 -12.70
C PHE A 120 -6.93 7.01 -11.83
N VAL A 121 -6.66 7.65 -10.68
CA VAL A 121 -5.69 7.16 -9.70
C VAL A 121 -6.11 5.81 -9.14
N GLN A 122 -7.41 5.63 -8.84
CA GLN A 122 -7.93 4.35 -8.33
C GLN A 122 -7.72 3.20 -9.33
N GLU A 123 -7.90 3.45 -10.63
CA GLU A 123 -7.63 2.42 -11.65
C GLU A 123 -6.13 2.10 -11.80
N LEU A 124 -5.26 3.10 -11.69
CA LEU A 124 -3.81 2.85 -11.67
C LEU A 124 -3.43 1.98 -10.46
N LEU A 125 -3.95 2.30 -9.28
CA LEU A 125 -3.74 1.52 -8.06
C LEU A 125 -4.30 0.10 -8.18
N ARG A 126 -5.45 -0.08 -8.82
CA ARG A 126 -6.01 -1.40 -9.11
C ARG A 126 -5.06 -2.24 -9.98
N GLY A 127 -4.50 -1.63 -11.02
CA GLY A 127 -3.52 -2.28 -11.87
C GLY A 127 -2.22 -2.61 -11.15
N VAL A 128 -1.71 -1.69 -10.32
CA VAL A 128 -0.52 -1.92 -9.50
C VAL A 128 -0.75 -3.11 -8.59
N ARG A 129 -1.88 -3.16 -7.88
CA ARG A 129 -2.25 -4.27 -6.99
C ARG A 129 -2.29 -5.60 -7.73
N GLN A 130 -2.96 -5.65 -8.90
CA GLN A 130 -3.10 -6.88 -9.67
C GLN A 130 -1.75 -7.49 -10.11
N HIS A 131 -0.74 -6.64 -10.28
CA HIS A 131 0.55 -7.02 -10.85
C HIS A 131 1.71 -6.83 -9.87
N PHE A 132 1.43 -6.55 -8.60
CA PHE A 132 2.41 -6.03 -7.66
C PHE A 132 3.63 -6.94 -7.49
N ASP A 133 3.40 -8.24 -7.34
CA ASP A 133 4.45 -9.26 -7.20
C ASP A 133 5.42 -9.27 -8.39
N SER A 134 4.95 -8.88 -9.57
CA SER A 134 5.76 -8.82 -10.77
C SER A 134 6.63 -7.56 -10.86
N PHE A 135 6.36 -6.54 -10.03
CA PHE A 135 7.14 -5.30 -9.99
C PHE A 135 8.31 -5.38 -9.01
N ILE A 136 8.20 -6.17 -7.94
CA ILE A 136 9.24 -6.31 -6.92
C ILE A 136 10.03 -7.58 -7.19
N ASN A 137 11.20 -7.45 -7.82
CA ASN A 137 12.03 -8.62 -8.18
C ASN A 137 12.69 -9.32 -6.99
N ASP A 138 12.78 -8.64 -5.84
CA ASP A 138 13.48 -9.13 -4.65
C ASP A 138 12.54 -9.87 -3.67
N LEU A 139 11.23 -9.95 -3.96
CA LEU A 139 10.30 -10.75 -3.16
C LEU A 139 10.49 -12.24 -3.50
N LYS A 140 10.66 -13.06 -2.45
CA LYS A 140 10.60 -14.52 -2.63
C LYS A 140 9.20 -14.91 -3.13
N PRO A 141 9.07 -15.92 -4.00
CA PRO A 141 7.76 -16.43 -4.41
C PRO A 141 6.92 -16.82 -3.17
N GLY A 142 5.70 -16.31 -3.06
CA GLY A 142 4.83 -16.54 -1.90
C GLY A 142 5.08 -15.60 -0.70
N GLY A 143 6.11 -14.75 -0.75
CA GLY A 143 6.48 -13.85 0.34
C GLY A 143 5.45 -12.73 0.55
N PHE A 144 4.89 -12.20 -0.54
CA PHE A 144 3.86 -11.17 -0.49
C PHE A 144 2.56 -11.69 0.15
N GLU A 145 2.10 -12.88 -0.25
CA GLU A 145 0.89 -13.50 0.27
C GLU A 145 1.03 -13.84 1.76
N LYS A 146 2.20 -14.31 2.19
CA LYS A 146 2.49 -14.55 3.61
C LYS A 146 2.50 -13.26 4.41
N ALA A 147 3.17 -12.21 3.92
CA ALA A 147 3.16 -10.91 4.57
C ALA A 147 1.73 -10.34 4.70
N GLN A 148 0.91 -10.52 3.66
CA GLN A 148 -0.50 -10.13 3.68
C GLN A 148 -1.30 -10.90 4.73
N GLN A 149 -1.11 -12.21 4.84
CA GLN A 149 -1.80 -13.05 5.84
C GLN A 149 -1.40 -12.69 7.28
N GLY A 150 -0.10 -12.57 7.55
CA GLY A 150 0.42 -12.22 8.87
C GLY A 150 -0.11 -10.87 9.35
N LEU A 151 -0.03 -9.86 8.47
CA LEU A 151 -0.58 -8.55 8.77
C LEU A 151 -2.09 -8.58 9.01
N ALA A 152 -2.86 -9.28 8.18
CA ALA A 152 -4.31 -9.37 8.36
C ALA A 152 -4.67 -9.98 9.72
N HIS A 153 -3.89 -10.96 10.18
CA HIS A 153 -4.04 -11.52 11.51
C HIS A 153 -3.74 -10.47 12.60
N SER A 154 -2.58 -9.80 12.53
CA SER A 154 -2.19 -8.77 13.51
C SER A 154 -3.14 -7.59 13.55
N TYR A 155 -3.64 -7.14 12.40
CA TYR A 155 -4.63 -6.07 12.30
C TYR A 155 -5.94 -6.45 12.99
N ASN A 156 -6.47 -7.64 12.72
CA ASN A 156 -7.71 -8.11 13.33
C ASN A 156 -7.56 -8.36 14.84
N SER A 157 -6.43 -8.92 15.28
CA SER A 157 -6.17 -9.21 16.69
C SER A 157 -5.94 -7.93 17.51
N SER A 158 -5.26 -6.92 16.94
CA SER A 158 -5.06 -5.61 17.59
C SER A 158 -6.34 -4.76 17.67
N SER A 159 -7.35 -5.07 16.84
CA SER A 159 -8.64 -4.36 16.85
C SER A 159 -9.56 -4.70 18.05
N ALA A 160 -9.18 -5.66 18.91
CA ALA A 160 -9.98 -6.07 20.07
C ALA A 160 -10.22 -4.94 21.10
N ASP A 161 -9.36 -3.91 21.12
CA ASP A 161 -9.55 -2.69 21.94
C ASP A 161 -10.28 -1.54 21.19
N PHE A 162 -10.65 -1.73 19.92
CA PHE A 162 -11.12 -0.65 19.04
C PHE A 162 -12.52 -0.89 18.47
N GLY A 163 -13.49 -1.09 19.38
CA GLY A 163 -14.90 -0.74 19.21
C GLY A 163 -15.69 -1.45 18.09
N GLU A 164 -16.62 -2.30 18.51
CA GLU A 164 -17.69 -3.02 17.76
C GLU A 164 -18.42 -2.23 16.66
N LYS A 165 -18.29 -0.89 16.62
CA LYS A 165 -18.91 0.03 15.67
C LYS A 165 -18.12 0.24 14.38
N LEU A 166 -16.80 -0.01 14.40
CA LEU A 166 -15.90 0.18 13.25
C LEU A 166 -15.67 -1.10 12.46
N ARG A 167 -15.97 -2.28 13.01
CA ARG A 167 -15.86 -3.56 12.29
C ARG A 167 -16.69 -3.57 11.00
N GLY A 168 -17.90 -3.01 11.06
CA GLY A 168 -18.74 -2.83 9.87
C GLY A 168 -18.23 -1.75 8.89
N GLN A 169 -17.48 -0.75 9.37
CA GLN A 169 -16.86 0.26 8.51
C GLN A 169 -15.57 -0.23 7.85
N VAL A 170 -14.82 -1.11 8.53
CA VAL A 170 -13.63 -1.78 7.99
C VAL A 170 -14.02 -2.82 6.95
N GLU A 171 -15.07 -3.62 7.18
CA GLU A 171 -15.62 -4.54 6.18
C GLU A 171 -16.15 -3.77 4.95
N GLU A 172 -16.90 -2.68 5.15
CA GLU A 172 -17.40 -1.82 4.05
C GLU A 172 -16.26 -1.05 3.33
N ARG A 173 -15.15 -0.74 4.02
CA ARG A 173 -13.96 -0.07 3.45
C ARG A 173 -13.01 -1.05 2.74
N LEU A 174 -12.89 -2.28 3.23
CA LEU A 174 -12.25 -3.39 2.52
C LEU A 174 -13.06 -3.69 1.23
N ASP A 175 -14.39 -3.66 1.27
CA ASP A 175 -15.24 -3.77 0.07
C ASP A 175 -15.07 -2.56 -0.88
N SER A 176 -15.03 -1.34 -0.35
CA SER A 176 -14.78 -0.10 -1.12
C SER A 176 -13.38 -0.04 -1.74
N LEU A 177 -12.43 -0.85 -1.27
CA LEU A 177 -11.07 -0.96 -1.79
C LEU A 177 -10.96 -1.84 -3.04
N HIS A 178 -12.06 -2.38 -3.60
CA HIS A 178 -12.00 -3.48 -4.59
C HIS A 178 -11.10 -4.61 -4.07
N ASN A 179 -11.46 -5.13 -2.89
CA ASN A 179 -10.74 -6.19 -2.18
C ASN A 179 -11.48 -7.56 -2.25
N VAL A 180 -12.41 -7.75 -3.19
CA VAL A 180 -13.37 -8.88 -3.21
C VAL A 180 -13.19 -9.80 -4.42
N TYR A 181 -11.96 -10.22 -4.75
CA TYR A 181 -11.82 -11.51 -5.46
C TYR A 181 -10.54 -12.27 -5.12
N ALA A 182 -9.56 -11.66 -4.46
CA ALA A 182 -8.37 -12.38 -3.99
C ALA A 182 -8.48 -12.86 -2.53
N MET A 183 -9.45 -12.36 -1.74
CA MET A 183 -9.53 -12.70 -0.31
C MET A 183 -10.72 -13.58 0.08
N GLU A 184 -11.78 -13.67 -0.72
CA GLU A 184 -12.93 -14.56 -0.41
C GLU A 184 -12.59 -16.03 -0.71
N GLU A 185 -11.87 -16.34 -1.81
CA GLU A 185 -11.30 -17.69 -2.03
C GLU A 185 -10.24 -18.06 -0.99
N VAL A 186 -9.49 -17.06 -0.49
CA VAL A 186 -8.47 -17.26 0.55
C VAL A 186 -9.12 -17.45 1.92
N LEU A 187 -10.18 -16.72 2.26
CA LEU A 187 -10.91 -16.86 3.52
C LEU A 187 -11.76 -18.13 3.59
N GLU A 188 -12.39 -18.55 2.48
CA GLU A 188 -13.07 -19.86 2.41
C GLU A 188 -12.08 -21.03 2.41
N GLY A 189 -10.85 -20.83 1.89
CA GLY A 189 -9.74 -21.79 2.00
C GLY A 189 -9.10 -21.87 3.39
N ILE A 190 -8.98 -20.74 4.10
CA ILE A 190 -8.36 -20.63 5.44
C ILE A 190 -9.25 -21.22 6.55
N ALA A 191 -10.58 -21.18 6.39
CA ALA A 191 -11.51 -21.73 7.40
C ALA A 191 -11.46 -23.27 7.55
N LEU A 192 -10.69 -23.98 6.71
CA LEU A 192 -10.60 -25.44 6.69
C LEU A 192 -9.22 -26.03 7.04
N SER A 193 -8.18 -25.22 7.24
CA SER A 193 -6.86 -25.70 7.65
C SER A 193 -6.64 -25.48 9.15
N PRO A 194 -6.43 -26.54 9.97
CA PRO A 194 -6.05 -26.36 11.36
C PRO A 194 -4.68 -25.68 11.43
N VAL A 195 -4.65 -24.59 12.21
CA VAL A 195 -3.48 -23.81 12.59
C VAL A 195 -2.38 -24.74 13.09
N LEU A 196 -1.27 -24.78 12.37
CA LEU A 196 0.03 -25.13 12.94
C LEU A 196 0.75 -23.81 13.15
N ASP A 197 1.38 -23.66 14.30
CA ASP A 197 2.24 -22.53 14.67
C ASP A 197 3.23 -22.25 13.53
N GLU A 198 2.92 -21.30 12.64
CA GLU A 198 3.83 -20.87 11.57
C GLU A 198 4.41 -19.51 11.96
N GLU A 199 5.75 -19.49 12.06
CA GLU A 199 6.58 -18.31 12.29
C GLU A 199 6.27 -17.19 11.29
N ILE A 200 6.20 -15.97 11.80
CA ILE A 200 6.01 -14.76 11.00
C ILE A 200 7.31 -14.52 10.23
N VAL A 201 7.23 -14.54 8.91
CA VAL A 201 8.36 -14.31 7.99
C VAL A 201 8.25 -12.94 7.34
N ASP A 202 9.39 -12.25 7.22
CA ASP A 202 9.47 -10.95 6.54
C ASP A 202 9.26 -11.07 5.02
N ALA A 203 9.26 -9.93 4.31
CA ALA A 203 9.18 -9.89 2.84
C ALA A 203 10.35 -10.64 2.15
N SER A 204 11.44 -10.88 2.87
CA SER A 204 12.59 -11.65 2.43
C SER A 204 12.48 -13.14 2.77
N GLY A 205 11.45 -13.58 3.50
CA GLY A 205 11.26 -14.95 3.98
C GLY A 205 12.25 -15.38 5.07
N GLU A 206 12.85 -14.44 5.81
CA GLU A 206 13.56 -14.69 7.06
C GLU A 206 12.59 -14.62 8.25
N GLU A 207 12.80 -15.49 9.24
CA GLU A 207 12.04 -15.48 10.50
C GLU A 207 12.21 -14.13 11.19
N ILE A 208 11.10 -13.48 11.53
CA ILE A 208 11.13 -12.25 12.32
C ILE A 208 11.30 -12.67 13.78
N ASP A 209 12.49 -12.49 14.34
CA ASP A 209 12.72 -12.65 15.77
C ASP A 209 11.74 -11.73 16.52
N GLU A 210 10.85 -12.31 17.32
CA GLU A 210 10.03 -11.58 18.30
C GLU A 210 11.00 -10.97 19.33
N GLU A 211 11.35 -9.70 19.15
CA GLU A 211 12.10 -8.97 20.17
C GLU A 211 11.19 -8.85 21.41
N GLU A 212 11.49 -9.66 22.44
CA GLU A 212 10.82 -9.63 23.75
C GLU A 212 10.69 -8.18 24.22
N ALA A 213 9.44 -7.74 24.45
CA ALA A 213 9.16 -6.47 25.09
C ALA A 213 9.98 -6.39 26.40
N PRO A 214 10.70 -5.29 26.67
CA PRO A 214 11.50 -5.20 27.88
C PRO A 214 10.57 -5.25 29.10
N ASP A 215 10.77 -6.30 29.89
CA ASP A 215 10.18 -6.51 31.20
C ASP A 215 10.33 -5.26 32.08
N ASP A 216 9.26 -5.03 32.85
CA ASP A 216 9.10 -4.09 33.95
C ASP A 216 10.40 -3.51 34.57
N VAL A 217 10.43 -2.18 34.71
CA VAL A 217 11.31 -1.51 35.68
C VAL A 217 10.45 -0.75 36.68
N GLU A 218 10.59 -1.17 37.94
CA GLU A 218 9.97 -0.71 39.21
C GLU A 218 9.62 0.77 39.35
#